data_AF-A0AA97NVD0-F1
#
_entry.id   AF-A0AA97NVD0-F1
#
_cell.length_a   1.000
_cell.length_b   1.000
_cell.length_c   1.000
_cell.angle_alpha   90.00
_cell.angle_beta   90.00
_cell.angle_gamma   90.00
#
_symmetry.space_group_name_H-M   'P 1'
#
loop_
_entity.id
_entity.type
_entity.pdbx_description
1 polymer ?
#
loop_
_entity_poly.entity_id
_entity_poly.type
_entity_poly.pdbx_seq_one_letter_code
_entity_poly.pdbx_strand_id
1 'polypeptide(L)'
;VEATRARLKGGDSFGFLQETFSWWEFSTQIDAPAAAMEGFTIEMKTTATGQVQKLDNSGAGRYPLSDELMYVGAQSCLVVEPDANNNFPVTVRAAVREELAAQGAVPVLEVGHKVHTQGVAIPKIDVRKTPMVKVEGQAQGGYVLFEAKDALEQQGWSTTFDLSLEKPSGGKVVVLSRKTNSLSNSCPN
;
A
#
# COMPACT_ATOMS: atom_id res chain seq x y z
N VAL A 1 19.94 2.00 2.18
CA VAL A 1 19.32 3.15 1.45
C VAL A 1 19.44 4.36 2.34
N GLU A 2 19.89 5.49 1.80
CA GLU A 2 19.96 6.73 2.57
C GLU A 2 18.56 7.33 2.73
N ALA A 3 18.19 7.69 3.96
CA ALA A 3 16.92 8.35 4.23
C ALA A 3 17.03 9.84 3.90
N THR A 4 15.94 10.42 3.44
CA THR A 4 15.82 11.86 3.18
C THR A 4 14.87 12.51 4.17
N ARG A 5 15.04 13.81 4.42
CA ARG A 5 14.16 14.55 5.33
C ARG A 5 12.73 14.52 4.79
N ALA A 6 11.78 14.17 5.65
CA ALA A 6 10.37 14.11 5.28
C ALA A 6 9.89 15.49 4.80
N ARG A 7 9.05 15.52 3.76
CA ARG A 7 8.59 16.80 3.17
C ARG A 7 7.39 17.41 3.89
N LEU A 8 6.53 16.57 4.45
CA LEU A 8 5.31 17.02 5.11
C LEU A 8 5.67 17.91 6.32
N LYS A 9 5.13 19.13 6.35
CA LYS A 9 5.45 20.15 7.38
C LYS A 9 6.95 20.42 7.54
N GLY A 10 7.73 20.28 6.46
CA GLY A 10 9.19 20.45 6.50
C GLY A 10 9.93 19.32 7.22
N GLY A 11 9.24 18.25 7.59
CA GLY A 11 9.83 17.11 8.27
C GLY A 11 10.10 17.33 9.74
N ASP A 12 9.47 18.32 10.38
CA ASP A 12 9.60 18.54 11.81
C ASP A 12 8.25 18.42 12.53
N SER A 13 8.31 17.94 13.77
CA SER A 13 7.26 18.16 14.76
C SER A 13 7.84 18.79 16.01
N PHE A 14 7.01 19.55 16.72
CA PHE A 14 7.44 20.30 17.90
C PHE A 14 6.78 19.73 19.15
N GLY A 15 7.59 19.48 20.18
CA GLY A 15 7.16 19.00 21.48
C GLY A 15 6.72 20.13 22.41
N PHE A 16 6.17 19.74 23.57
CA PHE A 16 5.64 20.68 24.56
C PHE A 16 6.74 21.52 25.23
N LEU A 17 7.98 21.03 25.32
CA LEU A 17 9.12 21.69 25.95
C LEU A 17 10.13 22.20 24.92
N GLN A 18 9.64 22.72 23.79
CA GLN A 18 10.46 23.23 22.69
C GLN A 18 11.36 22.17 22.03
N GLU A 19 11.05 20.89 22.18
CA GLU A 19 11.75 19.85 21.43
C GLU A 19 11.41 19.98 19.94
N THR A 20 12.40 19.77 19.08
CA THR A 20 12.18 19.61 17.65
C THR A 20 12.53 18.19 17.27
N PHE A 21 11.56 17.47 16.72
CA PHE A 21 11.73 16.12 16.22
C PHE A 21 11.78 16.17 14.70
N SER A 22 12.92 15.81 14.12
CA SER A 22 13.06 15.72 12.67
C SER A 22 12.79 14.32 12.17
N TRP A 23 11.93 14.23 11.17
CA TRP A 23 11.45 13.01 10.54
C TRP A 23 12.19 12.76 9.23
N TRP A 24 12.54 11.49 9.03
CA TRP A 24 13.25 11.01 7.85
C TRP A 24 12.46 9.86 7.23
N GLU A 25 12.44 9.82 5.91
CA GLU A 25 11.74 8.82 5.13
C GLU A 25 12.68 8.23 4.08
N PHE A 26 12.53 6.93 3.83
CA PHE A 26 13.23 6.24 2.76
C PHE A 26 12.24 5.36 1.99
N SER A 27 12.55 5.12 0.73
CA SER A 27 11.83 4.18 -0.12
C SER A 27 12.83 3.40 -0.93
N THR A 28 12.64 2.09 -1.03
CA THR A 28 13.52 1.21 -1.79
C THR A 28 12.73 0.06 -2.39
N GLN A 29 13.18 -0.42 -3.54
CA GLN A 29 12.65 -1.62 -4.17
C GLN A 29 13.55 -2.78 -3.80
N ILE A 30 12.95 -3.90 -3.41
CA ILE A 30 13.62 -5.13 -3.02
C ILE A 30 13.07 -6.24 -3.91
N ASP A 31 13.94 -7.12 -4.39
CA ASP A 31 13.53 -8.22 -5.26
C ASP A 31 12.69 -9.25 -4.48
N ALA A 32 11.48 -9.50 -4.97
CA ALA A 32 10.50 -10.40 -4.34
C ALA A 32 11.01 -11.84 -4.04
N PRO A 33 11.83 -12.49 -4.91
CA PRO A 33 12.33 -13.84 -4.62
C PRO A 33 13.39 -13.89 -3.51
N ALA A 34 13.95 -12.73 -3.10
CA ALA A 34 15.12 -12.67 -2.25
C ALA A 34 14.82 -12.47 -0.75
N ALA A 35 13.59 -12.18 -0.34
CA ALA A 35 13.34 -11.80 1.05
C ALA A 35 11.96 -12.25 1.56
N ALA A 36 11.98 -13.10 2.59
CA ALA A 36 11.13 -12.81 3.73
C ALA A 36 11.70 -11.57 4.42
N MET A 37 10.96 -10.46 4.44
CA MET A 37 11.39 -9.23 5.11
C MET A 37 11.32 -9.44 6.62
N GLU A 38 12.36 -10.05 7.21
CA GLU A 38 12.40 -10.33 8.65
C GLU A 38 12.71 -9.07 9.48
N GLY A 39 13.39 -8.08 8.87
CA GLY A 39 13.93 -6.95 9.60
C GLY A 39 14.60 -5.88 8.76
N PHE A 40 14.93 -4.76 9.41
CA PHE A 40 15.88 -3.78 8.89
C PHE A 40 16.65 -3.14 10.04
N THR A 41 17.88 -2.68 9.75
CA THR A 41 18.69 -1.91 10.70
C THR A 41 18.77 -0.47 10.22
N ILE A 42 18.49 0.48 11.11
CA ILE A 42 18.71 1.91 10.88
C ILE A 42 20.10 2.26 11.42
N GLU A 43 20.96 2.82 10.58
CA GLU A 43 22.23 3.40 11.00
C GLU A 43 22.11 4.92 11.04
N MET A 44 22.19 5.49 12.24
CA MET A 44 22.20 6.93 12.47
C MET A 44 23.63 7.40 12.70
N LYS A 45 24.12 8.29 11.82
CA LYS A 45 25.46 8.88 11.96
C LYS A 45 25.34 10.34 12.42
N THR A 46 25.95 10.65 13.57
CA THR A 46 26.05 12.02 14.06
C THR A 46 27.22 12.71 13.36
N THR A 47 26.95 13.58 12.39
CA THR A 47 27.98 14.22 11.55
C THR A 47 29.06 14.95 12.35
N ALA A 48 28.68 15.60 13.46
CA ALA A 48 29.60 16.39 14.29
C ALA A 48 30.63 15.54 15.06
N THR A 49 30.26 14.32 15.47
CA THR A 49 31.11 13.44 16.30
C THR A 49 31.62 12.22 15.54
N GLY A 50 31.08 11.97 14.34
CA GLY A 50 31.33 10.76 13.57
C GLY A 50 30.73 9.49 14.19
N GLN A 51 30.05 9.58 15.34
CA GLN A 51 29.46 8.42 16.01
C GLN A 51 28.34 7.81 15.18
N VAL A 52 28.32 6.48 15.13
CA VAL A 52 27.28 5.69 14.46
C VAL A 52 26.50 4.92 15.52
N GLN A 53 25.19 5.14 15.55
CA GLN A 53 24.23 4.38 16.34
C GLN A 53 23.47 3.44 15.41
N LYS A 54 23.38 2.15 15.78
CA LYS A 54 22.56 1.17 15.07
C LYS A 54 21.29 0.90 15.85
N LEU A 55 20.14 0.97 15.18
CA LEU A 55 18.83 0.65 15.72
C LEU A 55 18.26 -0.53 14.93
N ASP A 56 18.05 -1.65 15.60
CA ASP A 56 17.46 -2.85 15.00
C ASP A 56 15.93 -2.79 15.10
N ASN A 57 15.25 -2.99 13.98
CA ASN A 57 13.79 -3.07 13.91
C ASN A 57 13.25 -4.45 14.32
N SER A 58 14.02 -5.51 14.03
CA SER A 58 13.63 -6.92 14.14
C SER A 58 14.09 -7.62 15.42
N GLY A 59 14.77 -6.91 16.31
CA GLY A 59 15.10 -7.34 17.67
C GLY A 59 14.58 -6.35 18.71
N ALA A 60 13.69 -6.81 19.61
CA ALA A 60 12.93 -6.07 20.64
C ALA A 60 11.53 -5.50 20.26
N GLY A 61 10.95 -5.91 19.13
CA GLY A 61 9.49 -5.82 18.89
C GLY A 61 8.91 -4.41 18.67
N ARG A 62 9.62 -3.52 17.97
CA ARG A 62 9.22 -2.10 17.89
C ARG A 62 8.33 -1.76 16.70
N TYR A 63 8.48 -2.43 15.55
CA TYR A 63 7.57 -2.24 14.40
C TYR A 63 7.30 -3.55 13.64
N PRO A 64 6.03 -3.95 13.49
CA PRO A 64 5.67 -5.15 12.75
C PRO A 64 5.99 -4.96 11.25
N LEU A 65 6.69 -5.95 10.70
CA LEU A 65 6.91 -6.09 9.26
C LEU A 65 6.05 -7.26 8.76
N SER A 66 5.46 -7.07 7.58
CA SER A 66 4.70 -8.12 6.92
C SER A 66 4.85 -7.96 5.41
N ASP A 67 5.26 -9.03 4.76
CA ASP A 67 5.30 -9.19 3.31
C ASP A 67 4.24 -10.18 2.81
N GLU A 68 3.37 -10.65 3.70
CA GLU A 68 2.30 -11.61 3.40
C GLU A 68 1.29 -11.13 2.35
N LEU A 69 1.11 -9.81 2.25
CA LEU A 69 0.29 -9.12 1.27
C LEU A 69 1.05 -7.91 0.74
N MET A 70 1.30 -7.87 -0.55
CA MET A 70 1.97 -6.76 -1.21
C MET A 70 1.12 -6.16 -2.32
N TYR A 71 1.11 -4.83 -2.41
CA TYR A 71 0.50 -4.13 -3.53
C TYR A 71 1.42 -4.13 -4.75
N VAL A 72 0.92 -4.58 -5.91
CA VAL A 72 1.69 -4.68 -7.16
C VAL A 72 1.38 -3.49 -8.06
N GLY A 73 1.93 -2.34 -7.70
CA GLY A 73 1.60 -1.08 -8.38
C GLY A 73 1.98 -1.01 -9.85
N ALA A 74 3.06 -1.68 -10.26
CA ALA A 74 3.46 -1.76 -11.66
C ALA A 74 2.45 -2.50 -12.56
N GLN A 75 1.56 -3.31 -11.96
CA GLN A 75 0.50 -4.03 -12.66
C GLN A 75 -0.90 -3.56 -12.24
N SER A 76 -0.98 -2.39 -11.61
CA SER A 76 -2.25 -1.76 -11.20
C SER A 76 -2.45 -0.46 -11.97
N CYS A 77 -3.70 -0.16 -12.31
CA CYS A 77 -4.01 0.92 -13.24
C CYS A 77 -5.39 1.54 -12.98
N LEU A 78 -5.54 2.78 -13.44
CA LEU A 78 -6.79 3.51 -13.57
C LEU A 78 -6.89 3.99 -15.02
N VAL A 79 -7.87 3.51 -15.77
CA VAL A 79 -8.10 3.98 -17.14
C VAL A 79 -8.96 5.24 -17.08
N VAL A 80 -8.36 6.39 -17.40
CA VAL A 80 -9.06 7.69 -17.46
C VAL A 80 -9.76 7.86 -18.82
N GLU A 81 -10.39 6.79 -19.28
CA GLU A 81 -11.29 6.75 -20.42
C GLU A 81 -12.60 6.12 -19.91
N PRO A 82 -13.74 6.82 -20.01
CA PRO A 82 -14.99 6.31 -19.47
C PRO A 82 -15.42 5.00 -20.15
N ASP A 83 -15.90 4.06 -19.36
CA ASP A 83 -16.59 2.87 -19.85
C ASP A 83 -18.01 3.20 -20.36
N ALA A 84 -18.74 2.17 -20.79
CA ALA A 84 -20.13 2.32 -21.27
C ALA A 84 -21.10 2.89 -20.21
N ASN A 85 -20.74 2.82 -18.92
CA ASN A 85 -21.50 3.35 -17.80
C ASN A 85 -20.96 4.71 -17.32
N ASN A 86 -20.07 5.34 -18.10
CA ASN A 86 -19.48 6.63 -17.81
C ASN A 86 -18.59 6.61 -16.53
N ASN A 87 -18.02 5.47 -16.17
CA ASN A 87 -17.09 5.30 -15.05
C ASN A 87 -15.66 5.06 -15.54
N PHE A 88 -14.67 5.33 -14.70
CA PHE A 88 -13.27 4.99 -14.97
C PHE A 88 -12.94 3.61 -14.41
N PRO A 89 -12.58 2.63 -15.28
CA PRO A 89 -12.15 1.31 -14.83
C PRO A 89 -10.87 1.36 -14.00
N VAL A 90 -10.85 0.60 -12.92
CA VAL A 90 -9.69 0.39 -12.05
C VAL A 90 -9.36 -1.08 -12.02
N THR A 91 -8.08 -1.41 -12.17
CA THR A 91 -7.57 -2.76 -11.88
C THR A 91 -6.48 -2.66 -10.84
N VAL A 92 -6.65 -3.39 -9.74
CA VAL A 92 -5.66 -3.47 -8.67
C VAL A 92 -5.15 -4.90 -8.58
N ARG A 93 -3.82 -5.05 -8.55
CA ARG A 93 -3.15 -6.31 -8.31
C ARG A 93 -2.44 -6.34 -6.97
N ALA A 94 -2.51 -7.50 -6.34
CA ALA A 94 -1.83 -7.80 -5.09
C ALA A 94 -1.10 -9.14 -5.21
N ALA A 95 0.02 -9.26 -4.51
CA ALA A 95 0.78 -10.48 -4.36
C ALA A 95 0.56 -11.02 -2.95
N VAL A 96 0.19 -12.29 -2.83
CA VAL A 96 0.01 -12.99 -1.55
C VAL A 96 0.99 -14.15 -1.51
N ARG A 97 1.61 -14.37 -0.36
CA ARG A 97 2.52 -15.51 -0.15
C ARG A 97 1.85 -16.84 -0.52
N GLU A 98 2.54 -17.68 -1.28
CA GLU A 98 2.04 -18.96 -1.78
C GLU A 98 1.48 -19.85 -0.65
N GLU A 99 2.17 -19.89 0.49
CA GLU A 99 1.76 -20.66 1.66
C GLU A 99 0.43 -20.21 2.24
N LEU A 100 0.12 -18.90 2.23
CA LEU A 100 -1.15 -18.36 2.71
C LEU A 100 -2.25 -18.56 1.67
N ALA A 101 -1.93 -18.32 0.40
CA ALA A 101 -2.86 -18.56 -0.70
C ALA A 101 -3.28 -20.05 -0.78
N ALA A 102 -2.34 -20.97 -0.56
CA ALA A 102 -2.61 -22.42 -0.51
C ALA A 102 -3.51 -22.82 0.67
N GLN A 103 -3.49 -22.07 1.77
CA GLN A 103 -4.40 -22.24 2.90
C GLN A 103 -5.77 -21.58 2.67
N GLY A 104 -6.01 -20.98 1.50
CA GLY A 104 -7.28 -20.34 1.15
C GLY A 104 -7.39 -18.87 1.53
N ALA A 105 -6.28 -18.21 1.89
CA ALA A 105 -6.29 -16.76 2.13
C ALA A 105 -6.55 -16.00 0.82
N VAL A 106 -7.59 -15.17 0.80
CA VAL A 106 -7.97 -14.36 -0.36
C VAL A 106 -7.94 -12.88 0.03
N PRO A 107 -7.19 -12.03 -0.70
CA PRO A 107 -7.17 -10.62 -0.40
C PRO A 107 -8.47 -9.93 -0.83
N VAL A 108 -8.78 -8.83 -0.15
CA VAL A 108 -9.96 -7.99 -0.40
C VAL A 108 -9.49 -6.59 -0.72
N LEU A 109 -9.99 -6.06 -1.83
CA LEU A 109 -9.85 -4.66 -2.21
C LEU A 109 -10.96 -3.84 -1.55
N GLU A 110 -10.60 -2.81 -0.79
CA GLU A 110 -11.54 -1.88 -0.17
C GLU A 110 -11.37 -0.49 -0.81
N VAL A 111 -12.30 -0.06 -1.66
CA VAL A 111 -12.22 1.22 -2.38
C VAL A 111 -13.22 2.22 -1.81
N GLY A 112 -12.78 3.44 -1.50
CA GLY A 112 -13.67 4.52 -1.11
C GLY A 112 -14.30 5.21 -2.32
N HIS A 113 -15.56 4.95 -2.62
CA HIS A 113 -16.30 5.63 -3.69
C HIS A 113 -16.85 6.96 -3.19
N LYS A 114 -16.53 8.05 -3.91
CA LYS A 114 -17.06 9.40 -3.62
C LYS A 114 -18.36 9.60 -4.39
N VAL A 115 -19.49 9.35 -3.72
CA VAL A 115 -20.82 9.47 -4.31
C VAL A 115 -21.33 10.89 -4.09
N HIS A 116 -21.56 11.61 -5.19
CA HIS A 116 -22.05 12.98 -5.17
C HIS A 116 -23.58 13.00 -5.10
N THR A 117 -24.14 13.78 -4.17
CA THR A 117 -25.59 13.92 -4.01
C THR A 117 -25.98 15.37 -4.28
N GLN A 118 -27.04 15.58 -5.07
CA GLN A 118 -27.50 16.93 -5.40
C GLN A 118 -27.86 17.72 -4.14
N GLY A 119 -27.35 18.95 -4.04
CA GLY A 119 -27.59 19.83 -2.88
C GLY A 119 -26.68 19.60 -1.68
N VAL A 120 -25.75 18.63 -1.74
CA VAL A 120 -24.77 18.38 -0.67
C VAL A 120 -23.37 18.77 -1.16
N ALA A 121 -22.70 19.65 -0.42
CA ALA A 121 -21.37 20.15 -0.80
C ALA A 121 -20.24 19.13 -0.60
N ILE A 122 -20.42 18.16 0.31
CA ILE A 122 -19.42 17.14 0.64
C ILE A 122 -19.94 15.79 0.13
N PRO A 123 -19.19 15.08 -0.74
CA PRO A 123 -19.61 13.77 -1.21
C PRO A 123 -19.63 12.75 -0.07
N LYS A 124 -20.57 11.81 -0.15
CA LYS A 124 -20.59 10.64 0.74
C LYS A 124 -19.48 9.70 0.31
N ILE A 125 -18.75 9.15 1.28
CA ILE A 125 -17.80 8.05 1.03
C ILE A 125 -18.52 6.72 1.25
N ASP A 126 -18.57 5.90 0.22
CA ASP A 126 -19.09 4.54 0.26
C ASP A 126 -17.94 3.55 0.06
N VAL A 127 -17.62 2.74 1.08
CA VAL A 127 -16.49 1.80 0.98
C VAL A 127 -16.98 0.49 0.39
N ARG A 128 -16.60 0.21 -0.85
CA ARG A 128 -16.90 -1.04 -1.53
C ARG A 128 -15.81 -2.05 -1.28
N LYS A 129 -16.20 -3.27 -0.91
CA LYS A 129 -15.30 -4.39 -0.64
C LYS A 129 -15.45 -5.43 -1.73
N THR A 130 -14.35 -5.74 -2.41
CA THR A 130 -14.32 -6.67 -3.53
C THR A 130 -13.29 -7.76 -3.24
N PRO A 131 -13.70 -9.02 -3.03
CA PRO A 131 -12.78 -10.15 -2.99
C PRO A 131 -12.01 -10.24 -4.30
N MET A 132 -10.69 -10.40 -4.22
CA MET A 132 -9.85 -10.49 -5.41
C MET A 132 -9.89 -11.91 -5.99
N VAL A 133 -9.69 -12.02 -7.29
CA VAL A 133 -9.63 -13.27 -8.04
C VAL A 133 -8.17 -13.64 -8.29
N LYS A 134 -7.81 -14.90 -8.09
CA LYS A 134 -6.46 -15.41 -8.38
C LYS A 134 -6.17 -15.28 -9.88
N VAL A 135 -5.00 -14.76 -10.22
CA VAL A 135 -4.51 -14.69 -11.60
C VAL A 135 -3.81 -16.02 -11.93
N GLU A 136 -4.45 -16.84 -12.77
CA GLU A 136 -3.92 -18.15 -13.16
C GLU A 136 -2.57 -18.04 -13.89
N GLY A 137 -1.67 -18.98 -13.61
CA GLY A 137 -0.36 -19.06 -14.25
C GLY A 137 0.64 -17.94 -13.89
N GLN A 138 0.29 -17.03 -12.97
CA GLN A 138 1.16 -15.94 -12.53
C GLN A 138 1.59 -16.08 -11.07
N ALA A 139 2.38 -17.14 -10.81
CA ALA A 139 3.17 -17.25 -9.60
C ALA A 139 4.60 -16.75 -9.86
N GLN A 140 5.11 -15.87 -9.00
CA GLN A 140 6.46 -15.32 -9.15
C GLN A 140 7.13 -15.19 -7.78
N GLY A 141 8.26 -15.88 -7.60
CA GLY A 141 9.12 -15.71 -6.43
C GLY A 141 8.47 -16.07 -5.08
N GLY A 142 7.62 -17.10 -5.03
CA GLY A 142 6.92 -17.51 -3.81
C GLY A 142 5.62 -16.74 -3.54
N TYR A 143 5.12 -15.98 -4.51
CA TYR A 143 3.88 -15.23 -4.41
C TYR A 143 2.90 -15.62 -5.51
N VAL A 144 1.63 -15.66 -5.14
CA VAL A 144 0.48 -15.78 -6.03
C VAL A 144 -0.10 -14.39 -6.27
N LEU A 145 -0.32 -14.04 -7.55
CA LEU A 145 -1.01 -12.80 -7.90
C LEU A 145 -2.53 -12.94 -7.81
N PHE A 146 -3.15 -11.88 -7.30
CA PHE A 146 -4.58 -11.67 -7.23
C PHE A 146 -4.94 -10.35 -7.90
N GLU A 147 -6.11 -10.30 -8.52
CA GLU A 147 -6.63 -9.13 -9.22
C GLU A 147 -8.05 -8.81 -8.76
N ALA A 148 -8.34 -7.53 -8.55
CA ALA A 148 -9.71 -7.02 -8.45
C ALA A 148 -9.90 -5.88 -9.43
N LYS A 149 -11.12 -5.81 -9.97
CA LYS A 149 -11.58 -4.74 -10.83
C LYS A 149 -12.66 -3.95 -10.10
N ASP A 150 -12.65 -2.64 -10.29
CA ASP A 150 -13.66 -1.72 -9.80
C ASP A 150 -13.92 -0.63 -10.87
N ALA A 151 -14.96 0.17 -10.69
CA ALA A 151 -15.33 1.24 -11.61
C ALA A 151 -15.67 2.50 -10.81
N LEU A 152 -14.87 3.55 -10.98
CA LEU A 152 -15.03 4.80 -10.24
C LEU A 152 -15.85 5.82 -11.02
N GLU A 153 -16.77 6.51 -10.36
CA GLU A 153 -17.48 7.64 -10.95
C GLU A 153 -16.50 8.76 -11.35
N GLN A 154 -16.74 9.41 -12.49
CA GLN A 154 -15.88 10.49 -12.99
C GLN A 154 -15.73 11.68 -12.05
N GLN A 155 -16.71 11.98 -11.19
CA GLN A 155 -16.56 13.06 -10.21
C GLN A 155 -15.81 12.59 -8.96
N GLY A 156 -15.76 11.28 -8.72
CA GLY A 156 -15.20 10.64 -7.53
C GLY A 156 -13.89 9.89 -7.75
N TRP A 157 -13.33 9.92 -8.97
CA TRP A 157 -12.22 9.05 -9.39
C TRP A 157 -10.94 9.20 -8.57
N SER A 158 -10.67 10.40 -8.06
CA SER A 158 -9.50 10.66 -7.22
C SER A 158 -9.86 10.34 -5.77
N THR A 159 -9.51 9.13 -5.35
CA THR A 159 -9.87 8.56 -4.04
C THR A 159 -8.76 7.64 -3.53
N THR A 160 -9.03 6.89 -2.47
CA THR A 160 -8.11 5.93 -1.87
C THR A 160 -8.68 4.51 -1.89
N PHE A 161 -7.77 3.54 -1.90
CA PHE A 161 -8.08 2.15 -1.68
C PHE A 161 -7.11 1.52 -0.68
N ASP A 162 -7.61 0.51 0.01
CA ASP A 162 -6.85 -0.36 0.89
C ASP A 162 -6.89 -1.79 0.35
N LEU A 163 -5.88 -2.58 0.67
CA LEU A 163 -5.90 -4.03 0.46
C LEU A 163 -5.84 -4.69 1.82
N SER A 164 -6.66 -5.71 2.04
CA SER A 164 -6.59 -6.50 3.25
C SER A 164 -6.53 -8.00 2.98
N LEU A 165 -5.89 -8.73 3.87
CA LEU A 165 -5.82 -10.19 3.84
C LEU A 165 -6.12 -10.71 5.25
N GLU A 166 -7.17 -11.52 5.35
CA GLU A 166 -7.46 -12.27 6.58
C GLU A 166 -6.71 -13.61 6.52
N LYS A 167 -5.98 -13.92 7.59
CA LYS A 167 -5.21 -15.15 7.67
C LYS A 167 -6.10 -16.30 8.16
N PRO A 168 -5.92 -17.52 7.62
CA PRO A 168 -6.57 -18.72 8.14
C PRO A 168 -6.27 -19.00 9.62
N SER A 169 -5.07 -18.64 10.09
CA SER A 169 -4.64 -18.75 11.49
C SER A 169 -5.22 -17.67 12.42
N GLY A 170 -6.00 -16.72 11.89
CA GLY A 170 -6.39 -15.49 12.57
C GLY A 170 -5.36 -14.36 12.37
N GLY A 171 -5.87 -13.12 12.37
CA GLY A 171 -5.09 -11.90 12.11
C GLY A 171 -5.41 -11.27 10.74
N LYS A 172 -5.20 -9.95 10.63
CA LYS A 172 -5.46 -9.16 9.43
C LYS A 172 -4.20 -8.41 9.02
N VAL A 173 -3.77 -8.58 7.78
CA VAL A 173 -2.72 -7.77 7.14
C VAL A 173 -3.40 -6.71 6.31
N VAL A 174 -2.90 -5.47 6.34
CA VAL A 174 -3.49 -4.37 5.58
C VAL A 174 -2.40 -3.54 4.91
N VAL A 175 -2.58 -3.29 3.61
CA VAL A 175 -1.86 -2.25 2.87
C VAL A 175 -2.79 -1.06 2.77
N LEU A 176 -2.43 0.05 3.43
CA LEU A 176 -3.31 1.18 3.63
C LEU A 176 -3.06 2.33 2.64
N SER A 177 -4.16 3.04 2.34
CA SER A 177 -4.25 4.40 1.85
C SER A 177 -3.48 4.66 0.55
N ARG A 178 -3.61 3.76 -0.42
CA ARG A 178 -3.08 3.98 -1.77
C ARG A 178 -4.02 4.89 -2.54
N LYS A 179 -3.47 5.86 -3.28
CA LYS A 179 -4.28 6.81 -4.04
C LYS A 179 -4.52 6.29 -5.45
N THR A 180 -5.77 6.36 -5.92
CA THR A 180 -6.14 5.95 -7.28
C THR A 180 -5.49 6.84 -8.34
N ASN A 181 -5.23 8.11 -8.02
CA ASN A 181 -4.54 9.03 -8.93
C ASN A 181 -3.03 8.83 -9.03
N SER A 182 -2.47 7.86 -8.29
CA SER A 182 -1.08 7.44 -8.42
C SER A 182 -0.91 6.18 -9.26
N LEU A 183 -2.02 5.61 -9.75
CA LEU A 183 -2.03 4.45 -10.62
C LEU A 183 -1.58 4.80 -12.03
N SER A 184 -1.03 3.83 -12.75
CA SER A 184 -0.74 3.97 -14.18
C SER A 184 -2.04 4.16 -14.96
N ASN A 185 -2.00 4.95 -16.04
CA ASN A 185 -3.12 5.06 -16.97
C ASN A 185 -3.17 3.91 -18.00
N SER A 186 -2.17 3.02 -17.99
CA SER A 186 -2.13 1.82 -18.82
C SER A 186 -2.29 0.58 -17.96
N CYS A 187 -3.30 -0.24 -18.29
CA CYS A 187 -3.50 -1.54 -17.66
C CYS A 187 -2.67 -2.60 -18.37
N PRO A 188 -2.04 -3.53 -17.62
CA PRO A 188 -1.51 -4.75 -18.22
C PRO A 188 -2.67 -5.55 -18.83
N ASN A 189 -2.46 -6.04 -20.05
CA ASN A 189 -3.39 -6.95 -20.74
C ASN A 189 -3.40 -8.34 -20.10
#